data_AF-A0A1Y2K3T8-F1
#
_entry.id   AF-A0A1Y2K3T8-F1
#
_cell.length_a   1.000
_cell.length_b   1.000
_cell.length_c   1.000
_cell.angle_alpha   90.00
_cell.angle_beta   90.00
_cell.angle_gamma   90.00
#
_symmetry.space_group_name_H-M   'P 1'
#
loop_
_entity.id
_entity.type
_entity.pdbx_description
1 polymer ?
#
loop_
_entity_poly.entity_id
_entity_poly.type
_entity_poly.pdbx_seq_one_letter_code
_entity_poly.pdbx_strand_id
1 'polypeptide(L)'
;MHGFQLMLGETAAEALWLATLLAMGGFSFFLLLSLAFSHLTDSWRTLLITIAVIKLAIYIGLTSISREFLLVIGDYGVAMLVALGFHGASQLRGKRPGSAAISLGILLTFVSSGVQISGFSLHQYFNNNDIFHVLQMGATYLFYRGALALTDRSAKSA
;
A
#
# COMPACT_ATOMS: atom_id res chain seq x y z
N MET A 1 -2.31 2.23 21.86
CA MET A 1 -3.48 3.04 21.43
C MET A 1 -3.22 4.47 21.85
N HIS A 2 -2.93 5.35 20.88
CA HIS A 2 -2.62 6.77 21.10
C HIS A 2 -3.35 7.62 20.05
N GLY A 3 -3.53 8.91 20.32
CA GLY A 3 -4.13 9.88 19.39
C GLY A 3 -5.62 10.14 19.64
N PHE A 4 -6.39 10.29 18.55
CA PHE A 4 -7.80 10.73 18.62
C PHE A 4 -8.72 9.81 19.42
N GLN A 5 -8.37 8.53 19.61
CA GLN A 5 -9.16 7.61 20.42
C GLN A 5 -9.33 8.07 21.88
N LEU A 6 -8.42 8.89 22.42
CA LEU A 6 -8.54 9.46 23.77
C LEU A 6 -9.61 10.56 23.85
N MET A 7 -10.01 11.13 22.70
CA MET A 7 -10.99 12.21 22.60
C MET A 7 -12.29 11.79 21.93
N LEU A 8 -12.38 10.55 21.46
CA LEU A 8 -13.54 10.00 20.77
C LEU A 8 -14.31 9.04 21.67
N GLY A 9 -15.64 9.02 21.56
CA GLY A 9 -16.44 7.95 22.14
C GLY A 9 -16.10 6.60 21.49
N GLU A 10 -16.32 5.51 22.22
CA GLU A 10 -15.96 4.14 21.81
C GLU A 10 -16.45 3.80 20.40
N THR A 11 -17.72 4.07 20.09
CA THR A 11 -18.29 3.83 18.76
C THR A 11 -17.57 4.60 17.65
N ALA A 12 -17.21 5.86 17.90
CA ALA A 12 -16.50 6.68 16.91
C ALA A 12 -15.06 6.19 16.71
N ALA A 13 -14.39 5.76 17.79
CA ALA A 13 -13.06 5.17 17.73
C ALA A 13 -13.04 3.85 16.94
N GLU A 14 -14.03 2.97 17.17
CA GLU A 14 -14.17 1.71 16.44
C GLU A 14 -14.51 1.91 14.95
N ALA A 15 -15.36 2.89 14.65
CA ALA A 15 -15.70 3.24 13.27
C ALA A 15 -14.49 3.78 12.52
N LEU A 16 -13.71 4.67 13.16
CA LEU A 16 -12.47 5.21 12.59
C LEU A 16 -11.42 4.11 12.39
N TRP A 17 -11.31 3.17 13.33
CA TRP A 17 -10.44 2.02 13.20
C TRP A 17 -10.84 1.16 12.01
N LEU A 18 -12.11 0.79 11.89
CA LEU A 18 -12.61 0.03 10.74
C LEU A 18 -12.35 0.77 9.42
N ALA A 19 -12.63 2.07 9.36
CA ALA A 19 -12.35 2.89 8.18
C ALA A 19 -10.85 2.85 7.80
N THR A 20 -9.96 2.90 8.78
CA THR A 20 -8.50 2.79 8.56
C THR A 20 -8.14 1.42 8.00
N LEU A 21 -8.69 0.33 8.55
CA LEU A 21 -8.44 -1.01 8.04
C LEU A 21 -8.98 -1.20 6.61
N LEU A 22 -10.16 -0.69 6.31
CA LEU A 22 -10.75 -0.76 4.97
C LEU A 22 -9.95 0.06 3.95
N ALA A 23 -9.46 1.24 4.35
CA ALA A 23 -8.60 2.07 3.49
C ALA A 23 -7.31 1.35 3.09
N MET A 24 -6.73 0.55 3.98
CA MET A 24 -5.54 -0.28 3.66
C MET A 24 -5.84 -1.36 2.63
N GLY A 25 -7.03 -1.97 2.67
CA GLY A 25 -7.49 -2.89 1.61
C GLY A 25 -7.69 -2.19 0.27
N GLY A 26 -8.17 -0.95 0.31
CA GLY A 26 -8.24 -0.08 -0.87
C GLY A 26 -6.86 0.23 -1.45
N PHE A 27 -5.89 0.58 -0.61
CA PHE A 27 -4.50 0.83 -1.03
C PHE A 27 -3.91 -0.37 -1.77
N SER A 28 -4.00 -1.57 -1.20
CA SER A 28 -3.47 -2.79 -1.83
C SER A 28 -4.20 -3.14 -3.13
N PHE A 29 -5.52 -2.92 -3.19
CA PHE A 29 -6.31 -3.08 -4.42
C PHE A 29 -5.84 -2.13 -5.53
N PHE A 30 -5.72 -0.83 -5.25
CA PHE A 30 -5.30 0.16 -6.24
C PHE A 30 -3.84 -0.04 -6.68
N LEU A 31 -2.97 -0.53 -5.79
CA LEU A 31 -1.61 -0.90 -6.15
C LEU A 31 -1.57 -2.05 -7.17
N LEU A 32 -2.44 -3.06 -7.01
CA LEU A 32 -2.57 -4.16 -7.97
C LEU A 32 -3.20 -3.71 -9.30
N LEU A 33 -4.18 -2.80 -9.27
CA LEU A 33 -4.74 -2.20 -10.47
C LEU A 33 -3.66 -1.42 -11.24
N SER A 34 -2.88 -0.59 -10.55
CA SER A 34 -1.74 0.13 -11.12
C SER A 34 -0.81 -0.83 -11.88
N LEU A 35 -0.44 -1.97 -11.27
CA LEU A 35 0.34 -3.01 -11.93
C LEU A 35 -0.38 -3.58 -13.15
N ALA A 36 -1.66 -3.93 -13.02
CA ALA A 36 -2.45 -4.55 -14.07
C ALA A 36 -2.50 -3.67 -15.33
N PHE A 37 -2.78 -2.37 -15.17
CA PHE A 37 -2.87 -1.42 -16.28
C PHE A 37 -1.51 -1.07 -16.88
N SER A 38 -0.48 -0.90 -16.04
CA SER A 38 0.85 -0.45 -16.52
C SER A 38 1.74 -1.56 -17.08
N HIS A 39 1.54 -2.82 -16.66
CA HIS A 39 2.47 -3.92 -16.99
C HIS A 39 1.84 -5.11 -17.74
N LEU A 40 0.53 -5.37 -17.62
CA LEU A 40 -0.07 -6.59 -18.15
C LEU A 40 -0.78 -6.38 -19.49
N THR A 41 -0.80 -7.43 -20.32
CA THR A 41 -1.66 -7.49 -21.52
C THR A 41 -3.11 -7.74 -21.12
N ASP A 42 -4.04 -7.50 -22.05
CA ASP A 42 -5.48 -7.49 -21.76
C ASP A 42 -5.99 -8.73 -21.00
N SER A 43 -5.64 -9.95 -21.43
CA SER A 43 -6.09 -11.18 -20.74
C SER A 43 -5.56 -11.29 -19.30
N TRP A 44 -4.27 -10.99 -19.10
CA TRP A 44 -3.63 -11.05 -17.78
C TRP A 44 -4.07 -9.89 -16.88
N ARG A 45 -4.34 -8.72 -17.46
CA ARG A 45 -4.90 -7.56 -16.79
C ARG A 45 -6.29 -7.89 -16.25
N THR A 46 -7.17 -8.45 -17.08
CA THR A 46 -8.51 -8.87 -16.65
C THR A 46 -8.43 -9.91 -15.53
N LEU A 47 -7.56 -10.92 -15.67
CA LEU A 47 -7.37 -11.92 -14.62
C LEU A 47 -6.94 -11.29 -13.28
N LEU A 48 -5.92 -10.42 -13.31
CA LEU A 48 -5.43 -9.78 -12.08
C LEU A 48 -6.47 -8.85 -11.46
N ILE A 49 -7.23 -8.09 -12.27
CA ILE A 49 -8.31 -7.24 -11.76
C ILE A 49 -9.39 -8.10 -11.08
N THR A 50 -9.80 -9.21 -11.71
CA THR A 50 -10.76 -10.15 -11.11
C THR A 50 -10.24 -10.70 -9.78
N ILE A 51 -8.98 -11.13 -9.73
CA ILE A 51 -8.35 -11.59 -8.48
C ILE A 51 -8.35 -10.46 -7.44
N ALA A 52 -7.98 -9.23 -7.81
CA ALA A 52 -7.93 -8.09 -6.91
C ALA A 52 -9.32 -7.74 -6.35
N VAL A 53 -10.38 -7.80 -7.16
CA VAL A 53 -11.77 -7.58 -6.74
C VAL A 53 -12.23 -8.67 -5.76
N ILE A 54 -12.01 -9.95 -6.10
CA ILE A 54 -12.36 -11.07 -5.21
C ILE A 54 -11.60 -10.95 -3.88
N LYS A 55 -10.30 -10.69 -3.96
CA LYS A 55 -9.44 -10.47 -2.79
C LYS A 55 -9.96 -9.31 -1.93
N LEU A 56 -10.33 -8.18 -2.52
CA LEU A 56 -10.88 -7.03 -1.80
C LEU A 56 -12.22 -7.38 -1.12
N ALA A 57 -13.11 -8.11 -1.79
CA ALA A 57 -14.37 -8.54 -1.20
C ALA A 57 -14.16 -9.46 0.01
N ILE A 58 -13.25 -10.45 -0.11
CA ILE A 58 -12.85 -11.33 0.99
C ILE A 58 -12.23 -10.52 2.13
N TYR A 59 -11.30 -9.62 1.81
CA TYR A 59 -10.65 -8.74 2.77
C TYR A 59 -11.64 -7.90 3.58
N ILE A 60 -12.60 -7.25 2.91
CA ILE A 60 -13.65 -6.45 3.55
C ILE A 60 -14.47 -7.32 4.51
N GLY A 61 -14.89 -8.51 4.07
CA GLY A 61 -15.65 -9.44 4.90
C GLY A 61 -14.89 -9.87 6.15
N LEU A 62 -13.66 -10.38 5.98
CA LEU A 62 -12.83 -10.85 7.10
C LEU A 62 -12.48 -9.73 8.07
N THR A 63 -12.06 -8.57 7.56
CA THR A 63 -11.64 -7.43 8.38
C THR A 63 -12.80 -6.82 9.17
N SER A 64 -14.01 -6.84 8.61
CA SER A 64 -15.21 -6.35 9.31
C SER A 64 -15.59 -7.23 10.52
N ILE A 65 -15.18 -8.51 10.50
CA ILE A 65 -15.44 -9.48 11.57
C ILE A 65 -14.30 -9.52 12.57
N SER A 66 -13.07 -9.80 12.12
CA SER A 66 -11.93 -10.05 13.01
C SER A 66 -11.25 -8.78 13.49
N ARG A 67 -11.24 -7.73 12.66
CA ARG A 67 -10.50 -6.46 12.90
C ARG A 67 -9.01 -6.68 13.24
N GLU A 68 -8.47 -7.84 12.84
CA GLU A 68 -7.11 -8.23 13.13
C GLU A 68 -6.12 -7.49 12.23
N PHE A 69 -5.19 -6.77 12.85
CA PHE A 69 -4.19 -6.01 12.10
C PHE A 69 -3.23 -6.90 11.32
N LEU A 70 -3.01 -8.15 11.76
CA LEU A 70 -2.14 -9.09 11.05
C LEU A 70 -2.67 -9.44 9.65
N LEU A 71 -4.00 -9.55 9.49
CA LEU A 71 -4.64 -9.74 8.19
C LEU A 71 -4.33 -8.57 7.25
N VAL A 72 -4.40 -7.34 7.78
CA VAL A 72 -4.06 -6.12 7.04
C VAL A 72 -2.61 -6.14 6.57
N ILE A 73 -1.67 -6.48 7.46
CA ILE A 73 -0.25 -6.62 7.12
C ILE A 73 -0.04 -7.65 6.00
N GLY A 74 -0.66 -8.82 6.11
CA GLY A 74 -0.56 -9.85 5.08
C GLY A 74 -1.06 -9.36 3.71
N ASP A 75 -2.22 -8.69 3.69
CA ASP A 75 -2.86 -8.23 2.46
C ASP A 75 -2.01 -7.18 1.71
N TYR A 76 -1.67 -6.06 2.35
CA TYR A 76 -0.90 -5.01 1.68
C TYR A 76 0.56 -5.44 1.48
N GLY A 77 1.12 -6.24 2.39
CA GLY A 77 2.50 -6.75 2.31
C GLY A 77 2.71 -7.60 1.07
N VAL A 78 1.84 -8.58 0.81
CA VAL A 78 1.91 -9.42 -0.39
C VAL A 78 1.70 -8.60 -1.65
N ALA A 79 0.71 -7.70 -1.67
CA ALA A 79 0.46 -6.83 -2.82
C ALA A 79 1.69 -5.95 -3.16
N MET A 80 2.37 -5.42 -2.14
CA MET A 80 3.60 -4.64 -2.32
C MET A 80 4.76 -5.48 -2.85
N LEU A 81 4.94 -6.72 -2.40
CA LEU A 81 5.99 -7.60 -2.93
C LEU A 81 5.77 -7.92 -4.41
N VAL A 82 4.53 -8.22 -4.79
CA VAL A 82 4.15 -8.43 -6.20
C VAL A 82 4.41 -7.15 -7.01
N ALA A 83 3.96 -5.99 -6.51
CA ALA A 83 4.18 -4.70 -7.15
C ALA A 83 5.67 -4.37 -7.32
N LEU A 84 6.47 -4.60 -6.28
CA LEU A 84 7.91 -4.38 -6.31
C LEU A 84 8.60 -5.24 -7.35
N GLY A 85 8.20 -6.51 -7.49
CA GLY A 85 8.75 -7.41 -8.51
C GLY A 85 8.54 -6.88 -9.93
N PHE A 86 7.32 -6.46 -10.27
CA PHE A 86 7.01 -5.96 -11.61
C PHE A 86 7.60 -4.56 -11.87
N HIS A 87 7.39 -3.61 -10.96
CA HIS A 87 7.92 -2.26 -11.12
C HIS A 87 9.46 -2.26 -11.09
N GLY A 88 10.09 -3.05 -10.22
CA GLY A 88 11.53 -3.22 -10.16
C GLY A 88 12.12 -3.84 -11.44
N ALA A 89 11.52 -4.93 -11.93
CA ALA A 89 11.96 -5.55 -13.19
C ALA A 89 11.80 -4.61 -14.39
N SER A 90 10.81 -3.71 -14.38
CA SER A 90 10.62 -2.72 -15.44
C SER A 90 11.71 -1.65 -15.48
N GLN A 91 12.31 -1.33 -14.33
CA GLN A 91 13.41 -0.36 -14.21
C GLN A 91 14.69 -0.89 -14.84
N LEU A 92 15.01 -2.18 -14.61
CA LEU A 92 16.16 -2.85 -15.24
C LEU A 92 16.09 -2.84 -16.78
N ARG A 93 14.90 -2.57 -17.34
CA ARG A 93 14.66 -2.55 -18.77
C ARG A 93 14.42 -1.13 -19.31
N GLY A 94 14.42 -0.09 -18.46
CA GLY A 94 14.21 1.31 -18.84
C GLY A 94 12.81 1.66 -19.40
N LYS A 95 11.80 0.82 -19.14
CA LYS A 95 10.57 0.81 -19.98
C LYS A 95 9.38 1.63 -19.46
N ARG A 96 9.40 2.11 -18.22
CA ARG A 96 8.20 2.69 -17.55
C ARG A 96 8.54 3.87 -16.63
N PRO A 97 8.19 5.11 -17.03
CA PRO A 97 8.17 6.26 -16.13
C PRO A 97 7.27 5.95 -14.92
N GLY A 98 7.63 6.45 -13.73
CA GLY A 98 6.86 6.22 -12.49
C GLY A 98 7.17 4.91 -11.74
N SER A 99 7.62 3.84 -12.41
CA SER A 99 7.95 2.56 -11.74
C SER A 99 9.04 2.71 -10.67
N ALA A 100 10.05 3.55 -10.88
CA ALA A 100 11.09 3.81 -9.89
C ALA A 100 10.53 4.45 -8.61
N ALA A 101 9.65 5.44 -8.75
CA ALA A 101 9.03 6.09 -7.61
C ALA A 101 8.14 5.11 -6.82
N ILE A 102 7.38 4.25 -7.49
CA ILE A 102 6.57 3.23 -6.81
C ILE A 102 7.45 2.22 -6.08
N SER A 103 8.50 1.71 -6.71
CA SER A 103 9.43 0.78 -6.04
C SER A 103 10.12 1.42 -4.84
N LEU A 104 10.57 2.67 -4.96
CA LEU A 104 11.16 3.41 -3.83
C LEU A 104 10.13 3.65 -2.72
N GLY A 105 8.88 3.96 -3.05
CA GLY A 105 7.78 4.05 -2.08
C GLY A 105 7.60 2.75 -1.31
N ILE A 106 7.56 1.61 -2.01
CA ILE A 106 7.45 0.28 -1.38
C ILE A 106 8.65 -0.02 -0.48
N LEU A 107 9.87 0.22 -0.96
CA LEU A 107 11.07 -0.01 -0.17
C LEU A 107 11.10 0.88 1.08
N LEU A 108 10.72 2.14 0.95
CA LEU A 108 10.62 3.08 2.06
C LEU A 108 9.54 2.65 3.07
N THR A 109 8.40 2.12 2.60
CA THR A 109 7.39 1.49 3.46
C THR A 109 7.97 0.33 4.27
N PHE A 110 8.74 -0.57 3.64
CA PHE A 110 9.39 -1.67 4.36
C PHE A 110 10.43 -1.21 5.37
N VAL A 111 11.26 -0.21 5.02
CA VAL A 111 12.21 0.42 5.94
C VAL A 111 11.47 1.03 7.13
N SER A 112 10.38 1.75 6.86
CA SER A 112 9.52 2.34 7.89
C SER A 112 9.00 1.29 8.86
N SER A 113 8.42 0.20 8.34
CA SER A 113 7.97 -0.92 9.18
C SER A 113 9.11 -1.55 9.99
N GLY A 114 10.31 -1.64 9.43
CA GLY A 114 11.51 -2.09 10.14
C GLY A 114 11.85 -1.18 11.33
N VAL A 115 11.80 0.15 11.15
CA VAL A 115 11.97 1.12 12.24
C VAL A 115 10.91 0.92 13.32
N GLN A 116 9.63 0.82 12.93
CA GLN A 116 8.52 0.60 13.86
C GLN A 116 8.76 -0.63 14.75
N ILE A 117 9.09 -1.77 14.12
CA ILE A 117 9.28 -3.06 14.80
C ILE A 117 10.53 -3.06 15.66
N SER A 118 11.60 -2.38 15.24
CA SER A 118 12.86 -2.30 16.00
C SER A 118 12.73 -1.54 17.33
N GLY A 119 11.68 -0.72 17.49
CA GLY A 119 11.57 0.19 18.63
C GLY A 119 12.54 1.37 18.59
N PHE A 120 13.31 1.52 17.50
CA PHE A 120 14.27 2.61 17.34
C PHE A 120 13.58 3.97 17.45
N SER A 121 13.98 4.74 18.46
CA SER A 121 13.40 6.04 18.79
C SER A 121 14.51 7.07 18.87
N LEU A 122 14.32 8.23 18.24
CA LEU A 122 15.28 9.34 18.32
C LEU A 122 15.11 10.11 19.64
N HIS A 123 13.88 10.23 20.13
CA HIS A 123 13.55 10.93 21.36
C HIS A 123 12.24 10.43 21.97
N GLN A 124 11.97 10.70 23.25
CA GLN A 124 10.72 10.33 23.93
C GLN A 124 9.46 10.98 23.30
N TYR A 125 9.61 12.17 22.71
CA TYR A 125 8.56 12.88 21.97
C TYR A 125 8.64 12.71 20.45
N PHE A 126 9.61 11.91 19.98
CA PHE A 126 9.78 11.57 18.57
C PHE A 126 10.30 10.14 18.48
N ASN A 127 9.38 9.22 18.77
CA ASN A 127 9.66 7.79 18.95
C ASN A 127 9.55 7.02 17.63
N ASN A 128 9.72 5.70 17.69
CA ASN A 128 9.61 4.79 16.55
C ASN A 128 8.30 4.97 15.75
N ASN A 129 7.17 5.24 16.43
CA ASN A 129 5.88 5.49 15.78
C ASN A 129 5.87 6.79 14.98
N ASP A 130 6.48 7.84 15.53
CA ASP A 130 6.56 9.13 14.85
C ASP A 130 7.48 9.02 13.62
N ILE A 131 8.61 8.34 13.76
CA ILE A 131 9.53 8.08 12.64
C ILE A 131 8.85 7.24 11.57
N PHE A 132 8.11 6.19 11.96
CA PHE A 132 7.33 5.38 11.03
C PHE A 132 6.38 6.24 10.20
N HIS A 133 5.61 7.13 10.85
CA HIS A 133 4.68 7.99 10.12
C HIS A 133 5.40 8.99 9.20
N VAL A 134 6.54 9.55 9.61
CA VAL A 134 7.33 10.45 8.75
C VAL A 134 7.84 9.74 7.51
N LEU A 135 8.41 8.53 7.66
CA LEU A 135 8.86 7.74 6.52
C LEU A 135 7.67 7.33 5.63
N GLN A 136 6.52 7.00 6.21
CA GLN A 136 5.31 6.69 5.44
C GLN A 136 4.72 7.88 4.67
N MET A 137 4.83 9.11 5.19
CA MET A 137 4.49 10.31 4.43
C MET A 137 5.37 10.44 3.20
N GLY A 138 6.68 10.19 3.34
CA GLY A 138 7.62 10.13 2.21
C GLY A 138 7.26 9.03 1.20
N ALA A 139 6.91 7.83 1.68
CA ALA A 139 6.49 6.73 0.83
C ALA A 139 5.21 7.05 0.05
N THR A 140 4.22 7.68 0.71
CA THR A 140 2.97 8.11 0.10
C THR A 140 3.20 9.16 -0.97
N TYR A 141 4.09 10.12 -0.73
CA TYR A 141 4.50 11.09 -1.75
C TYR A 141 5.13 10.39 -2.98
N LEU A 142 5.99 9.40 -2.77
CA LEU A 142 6.59 8.61 -3.85
C LEU A 142 5.53 7.81 -4.63
N PHE A 143 4.57 7.18 -3.94
CA PHE A 143 3.43 6.51 -4.59
C PHE A 143 2.63 7.47 -5.46
N TYR A 144 2.31 8.66 -4.94
CA TYR A 144 1.59 9.70 -5.69
C TYR A 144 2.36 10.13 -6.94
N ARG A 145 3.64 10.48 -6.79
CA ARG A 145 4.50 10.88 -7.92
C ARG A 145 4.65 9.76 -8.95
N GLY A 146 4.76 8.52 -8.49
CA GLY A 146 4.82 7.35 -9.35
C GLY A 146 3.53 7.12 -10.12
N ALA A 147 2.37 7.23 -9.46
CA ALA A 147 1.07 7.08 -10.08
C ALA A 147 0.81 8.14 -11.17
N LEU A 148 1.21 9.40 -10.93
CA LEU A 148 1.10 10.47 -11.95
C LEU A 148 1.95 10.21 -13.20
N ALA A 149 3.09 9.53 -13.05
CA ALA A 149 4.03 9.29 -14.14
C ALA A 149 3.80 7.95 -14.84
N LEU A 150 3.05 7.02 -14.24
CA LEU A 150 2.73 5.75 -14.86
C LEU A 150 1.82 5.95 -16.07
N THR A 151 2.05 5.12 -17.08
CA THR A 151 1.19 5.06 -18.26
C THR A 151 0.76 3.62 -18.50
N ASP A 152 -0.46 3.47 -19.03
CA ASP A 152 -1.00 2.18 -19.45
C ASP A 152 -0.06 1.45 -20.42
N ARG A 153 -0.13 0.13 -20.41
CA ARG A 153 0.62 -0.69 -21.34
C ARG A 153 0.18 -0.47 -22.79
N SER A 154 -1.12 -0.32 -23.02
CA SER A 154 -1.76 -0.13 -24.33
C SER A 154 -1.52 1.26 -24.93
N ALA A 155 -1.23 2.27 -24.12
CA ALA A 155 -0.99 3.63 -24.61
C ALA A 155 0.31 3.79 -25.44
N LYS A 156 1.15 2.76 -25.54
CA LYS A 156 2.41 2.76 -26.31
C LYS A 156 2.33 2.01 -27.65
N SER A 157 1.14 1.61 -28.11
CA SER A 157 0.95 0.95 -29.41
C SER A 157 0.16 1.80 -30.43
N ALA A 158 0.04 3.11 -30.20
CA ALA A 158 -0.55 4.07 -31.13
C ALA A 158 0.54 5.03 -31.64
#